data_AF-A0A3F3IJM8-F1
#
_entry.id   AF-A0A3F3IJM8-F1
#
_cell.length_a   1.000
_cell.length_b   1.000
_cell.length_c   1.000
_cell.angle_alpha   90.00
_cell.angle_beta   90.00
_cell.angle_gamma   90.00
#
_symmetry.space_group_name_H-M   'P 1'
#
loop_
_entity.id
_entity.type
_entity.pdbx_description
1 polymer ?
#
loop_
_entity_poly.entity_id
_entity_poly.type
_entity_poly.pdbx_seq_one_letter_code
_entity_poly.pdbx_strand_id
1 'polypeptide(L)'
;MAYSRDIRDKLRRLYIYNQWSLEIVASQTGVAFSTATRWKKEAQDSGDDWDKMRAANLMAGGGMEDAGRAVLMSLVTQCQAATEAINTEANLPAEKRVELLASLADAFNKATAASKKILPETNRLAIAIEVVQALGEHINRKFPAQKLAFVEILESFSEVIEDDFG
;
A
#
# COMPACT_ATOMS: atom_id res chain seq x y z
N MET A 1 12.23 -3.46 34.40
CA MET A 1 11.80 -2.05 34.25
C MET A 1 10.40 -2.04 33.67
N ALA A 2 9.47 -1.32 34.30
CA ALA A 2 8.13 -1.14 33.75
C ALA A 2 8.18 -0.06 32.68
N TYR A 3 7.89 -0.42 31.43
CA TYR A 3 7.75 0.56 30.35
C TYR A 3 6.48 1.39 30.56
N SER A 4 6.52 2.67 30.22
CA SER A 4 5.33 3.53 30.28
C SER A 4 4.34 3.17 29.18
N ARG A 5 3.07 3.52 29.39
CA ARG A 5 1.99 3.33 28.41
C ARG A 5 2.30 4.04 27.08
N ASP A 6 2.93 5.21 27.14
CA ASP A 6 3.37 5.98 25.96
C ASP A 6 4.33 5.21 25.05
N ILE A 7 5.24 4.41 25.61
CA ILE A 7 6.19 3.60 24.82
C ILE A 7 5.44 2.50 24.07
N ARG A 8 4.45 1.85 24.71
CA ARG A 8 3.59 0.84 24.07
C ARG A 8 2.76 1.45 22.95
N ASP A 9 2.19 2.63 23.16
CA ASP A 9 1.38 3.32 22.16
C ASP A 9 2.22 3.80 20.97
N LYS A 10 3.44 4.31 21.23
CA LYS A 10 4.41 4.67 20.18
C LYS A 10 4.82 3.44 19.35
N LEU A 11 5.10 2.31 20.01
CA LEU A 11 5.45 1.06 19.35
C LEU A 11 4.29 0.57 18.46
N ARG A 12 3.06 0.55 18.99
CA ARG A 12 1.85 0.21 18.22
C ARG A 12 1.69 1.08 16.99
N ARG A 13 1.83 2.41 17.14
CA ARG A 13 1.70 3.37 16.04
C ARG A 13 2.74 3.12 14.95
N LEU A 14 4.03 3.00 15.32
CA LEU A 14 5.10 2.75 14.35
C LEU A 14 4.89 1.40 13.63
N TYR A 15 4.44 0.37 14.35
CA TYR A 15 4.16 -0.94 13.76
C TYR A 15 3.00 -0.90 12.74
N ILE A 16 1.92 -0.19 13.04
CA ILE A 16 0.72 -0.11 12.19
C ILE A 16 0.91 0.83 10.99
N TYR A 17 1.51 2.01 11.22
CA TYR A 17 1.57 3.07 10.20
C TYR A 17 2.83 3.01 9.33
N ASN A 18 3.99 2.69 9.91
CA ASN A 18 5.25 2.68 9.16
C ASN A 18 5.54 1.33 8.49
N GLN A 19 4.69 0.32 8.71
CA GLN A 19 4.80 -1.01 8.11
C GLN A 19 6.15 -1.70 8.39
N TRP A 20 6.86 -1.33 9.46
CA TRP A 20 8.12 -1.95 9.86
C TRP A 20 7.91 -3.27 10.60
N SER A 21 8.92 -4.14 10.59
CA SER A 21 8.88 -5.37 11.39
C SER A 21 8.83 -5.03 12.88
N LEU A 22 8.22 -5.92 13.67
CA LEU A 22 8.11 -5.73 15.12
C LEU A 22 9.51 -5.65 15.77
N GLU A 23 10.53 -6.30 15.19
CA GLU A 23 11.92 -6.23 15.64
C GLU A 23 12.53 -4.84 15.44
N ILE A 24 12.31 -4.24 14.27
CA ILE A 24 12.80 -2.90 13.94
C ILE A 24 12.16 -1.87 14.90
N VAL A 25 10.85 -1.96 15.09
CA VAL A 25 10.14 -1.01 15.96
C VAL A 25 10.53 -1.22 17.44
N ALA A 26 10.69 -2.46 17.89
CA ALA A 26 11.16 -2.78 19.24
C ALA A 26 12.54 -2.17 19.50
N SER A 27 13.48 -2.35 18.56
CA SER A 27 14.81 -1.74 18.62
C SER A 27 14.75 -0.20 18.72
N GLN A 28 13.97 0.45 17.86
CA GLN A 28 13.85 1.92 17.83
C GLN A 28 13.14 2.51 19.06
N THR A 29 12.27 1.74 19.71
CA THR A 29 11.56 2.18 20.92
C THR A 29 12.29 1.80 22.20
N GLY A 30 13.45 1.13 22.11
CA GLY A 30 14.21 0.67 23.26
C GLY A 30 13.51 -0.45 24.04
N VAL A 31 12.64 -1.21 23.38
CA VAL A 31 11.86 -2.30 23.97
C VAL A 31 12.46 -3.63 23.54
N ALA A 32 12.62 -4.57 24.47
CA ALA A 32 13.03 -5.93 24.13
C ALA A 32 11.99 -6.60 23.21
N PHE A 33 12.45 -7.32 22.18
CA PHE A 33 11.55 -7.95 21.20
C PHE A 33 10.50 -8.87 21.86
N SER A 34 10.89 -9.66 22.85
CA SER A 34 9.98 -10.51 23.64
C SER A 34 8.84 -9.72 24.31
N THR A 35 9.10 -8.49 24.75
CA THR A 35 8.09 -7.60 25.34
C THR A 35 7.15 -7.05 24.27
N ALA A 36 7.68 -6.67 23.11
CA ALA A 36 6.88 -6.21 21.98
C ALA A 36 5.91 -7.31 21.48
N THR A 37 6.39 -8.55 21.36
CA THR A 37 5.57 -9.72 20.99
C THR A 37 4.48 -9.98 22.02
N ARG A 38 4.80 -9.89 23.32
CA ARG A 38 3.81 -10.04 24.39
C ARG A 38 2.73 -8.96 24.31
N TRP A 39 3.10 -7.70 24.12
CA TRP A 39 2.13 -6.60 24.01
C TRP A 39 1.21 -6.72 22.81
N LYS A 40 1.74 -7.15 21.67
CA LYS A 40 0.94 -7.41 20.47
C LYS A 40 -0.07 -8.52 20.73
N LYS A 41 0.33 -9.59 21.40
CA LYS A 41 -0.55 -10.70 21.80
C LYS A 41 -1.62 -10.26 22.81
N GLU A 42 -1.22 -9.56 23.87
CA GLU A 42 -2.16 -8.99 24.86
C GLU A 42 -3.19 -8.06 24.20
N ALA A 43 -2.74 -7.24 23.23
CA ALA A 43 -3.63 -6.35 22.49
C ALA A 43 -4.64 -7.15 21.66
N GLN A 44 -4.17 -8.18 20.95
CA GLN A 44 -5.03 -9.11 20.20
C GLN A 44 -6.05 -9.81 21.11
N ASP A 45 -5.62 -10.33 22.26
CA ASP A 45 -6.48 -10.98 23.25
C ASP A 45 -7.54 -10.02 23.81
N SER A 46 -7.24 -8.71 23.85
CA SER A 46 -8.18 -7.64 24.24
C SER A 46 -9.05 -7.09 23.09
N GLY A 47 -8.92 -7.65 21.88
CA GLY A 47 -9.66 -7.24 20.69
C GLY A 47 -9.03 -6.11 19.86
N ASP A 48 -7.86 -5.59 20.25
CA ASP A 48 -7.06 -4.64 19.48
C ASP A 48 -6.02 -5.38 18.63
N ASP A 49 -6.46 -5.93 17.50
CA ASP A 49 -5.59 -6.69 16.60
C ASP A 49 -4.74 -5.74 15.73
N TRP A 50 -3.47 -5.59 16.10
CA TRP A 50 -2.54 -4.71 15.40
C TRP A 50 -2.23 -5.18 13.97
N ASP A 51 -2.28 -6.49 13.70
CA ASP A 51 -2.06 -7.00 12.34
C ASP A 51 -3.25 -6.68 11.46
N LYS A 52 -4.46 -6.83 11.98
CA LYS A 52 -5.69 -6.43 11.30
C LYS A 52 -5.71 -4.93 11.02
N MET A 53 -5.31 -4.11 12.00
CA MET A 53 -5.21 -2.65 11.83
C MET A 53 -4.11 -2.25 10.85
N ARG A 54 -2.96 -2.94 10.88
CA ARG A 54 -1.86 -2.74 9.92
C ARG A 54 -2.28 -3.12 8.51
N ALA A 55 -3.02 -4.21 8.34
CA ALA A 55 -3.57 -4.64 7.06
C ALA A 55 -4.64 -3.67 6.55
N ALA A 56 -5.57 -3.21 7.41
CA ALA A 56 -6.56 -2.20 7.07
C ALA A 56 -5.90 -0.87 6.67
N ASN A 57 -4.86 -0.44 7.37
CA ASN A 57 -4.10 0.76 7.05
C ASN A 57 -3.32 0.60 5.72
N LEU A 58 -2.81 -0.59 5.43
CA LEU A 58 -2.18 -0.90 4.14
C LEU A 58 -3.17 -0.82 2.97
N MET A 59 -4.38 -1.37 3.18
CA MET A 59 -5.46 -1.37 2.18
C MET A 59 -6.06 0.03 1.96
N ALA A 60 -6.22 0.82 3.02
CA ALA A 60 -6.74 2.18 2.95
C ALA A 60 -5.72 3.21 2.41
N GLY A 61 -4.42 2.96 2.59
CA GLY A 61 -3.36 3.91 2.27
C GLY A 61 -2.60 3.64 0.97
N GLY A 62 -3.00 2.64 0.16
CA GLY A 62 -2.28 2.29 -1.07
C GLY A 62 -0.85 1.79 -0.85
N GLY A 63 -0.40 1.53 0.39
CA GLY A 63 1.04 1.41 0.70
C GLY A 63 1.77 0.23 0.05
N MET A 64 1.08 -0.88 -0.25
CA MET A 64 1.66 -2.00 -1.02
C MET A 64 1.66 -1.72 -2.52
N GLU A 65 0.66 -0.97 -2.98
CA GLU A 65 0.52 -0.52 -4.36
C GLU A 65 1.58 0.54 -4.68
N ASP A 66 1.83 1.46 -3.74
CA ASP A 66 2.83 2.52 -3.83
C ASP A 66 4.25 1.98 -3.65
N ALA A 67 4.46 0.99 -2.77
CA ALA A 67 5.72 0.26 -2.71
C ALA A 67 5.96 -0.54 -4.01
N GLY A 68 4.93 -1.18 -4.55
CA GLY A 68 4.98 -1.85 -5.85
C GLY A 68 5.31 -0.89 -6.99
N ARG A 69 4.67 0.28 -7.03
CA ARG A 69 4.97 1.38 -7.97
C ARG A 69 6.39 1.90 -7.81
N ALA A 70 6.86 2.09 -6.59
CA ALA A 70 8.23 2.54 -6.32
C ALA A 70 9.27 1.52 -6.80
N VAL A 71 9.02 0.22 -6.58
CA VAL A 71 9.87 -0.87 -7.08
C VAL A 71 9.86 -0.93 -8.61
N LEU A 72 8.70 -0.74 -9.25
CA LEU A 72 8.59 -0.68 -10.72
C LEU A 72 9.33 0.52 -11.31
N MET A 73 9.17 1.71 -10.71
CA MET A 73 9.91 2.90 -11.13
C MET A 73 11.42 2.69 -10.98
N SER A 74 11.87 2.09 -9.86
CA SER A 74 13.28 1.75 -9.67
C SER A 74 13.78 0.78 -10.74
N LEU A 75 12.97 -0.20 -11.12
CA LEU A 75 13.32 -1.14 -12.19
C LEU A 75 13.43 -0.45 -13.55
N VAL A 76 12.49 0.46 -13.89
CA VAL A 76 12.55 1.26 -15.13
C VAL A 76 13.86 2.05 -15.19
N THR A 77 14.24 2.71 -14.10
CA THR A 77 15.50 3.45 -14.01
C THR A 77 16.71 2.54 -14.20
N GLN A 78 16.71 1.33 -13.62
CA GLN A 78 17.79 0.36 -13.81
C GLN A 78 17.85 -0.15 -15.26
N CYS A 79 16.72 -0.40 -15.91
CA CYS A 79 16.66 -0.79 -17.32
C CYS A 79 17.20 0.31 -18.26
N GLN A 80 16.91 1.58 -17.96
CA GLN A 80 17.46 2.72 -18.70
C GLN A 80 19.00 2.79 -18.57
N ALA A 81 19.50 2.72 -17.32
CA ALA A 81 20.94 2.74 -17.06
C ALA A 81 21.68 1.58 -17.73
N ALA A 82 21.11 0.37 -17.69
CA ALA A 82 21.68 -0.80 -18.35
C ALA A 82 21.63 -0.68 -19.88
N THR A 83 20.55 -0.16 -20.46
CA THR A 83 20.47 0.13 -21.90
C THR A 83 21.54 1.13 -22.33
N GLU A 84 21.74 2.20 -21.56
CA GLU A 84 22.77 3.20 -21.82
C GLU A 84 24.18 2.61 -21.74
N ALA A 85 24.47 1.79 -20.73
CA ALA A 85 25.74 1.08 -20.61
C ALA A 85 26.00 0.14 -21.80
N ILE A 86 24.97 -0.61 -22.24
CA ILE A 86 25.06 -1.50 -23.41
C ILE A 86 25.33 -0.72 -24.71
N ASN A 87 24.72 0.47 -24.85
CA ASN A 87 24.85 1.32 -26.03
C ASN A 87 26.20 2.06 -26.09
N THR A 88 26.76 2.42 -24.94
CA THR A 88 28.01 3.17 -24.83
C THR A 88 29.26 2.28 -24.79
N GLU A 89 29.11 0.98 -24.58
CA GLU A 89 30.23 0.03 -24.59
C GLU A 89 30.81 -0.12 -26.01
N ALA A 90 31.99 0.47 -26.22
CA ALA A 90 32.62 0.61 -27.53
C ALA A 90 33.05 -0.73 -28.14
N ASN A 91 33.44 -1.70 -27.30
CA ASN A 91 34.00 -2.98 -27.73
C ASN A 91 33.01 -4.15 -27.61
N LEU A 92 31.71 -3.86 -27.49
CA LEU A 92 30.68 -4.88 -27.41
C LEU A 92 30.35 -5.44 -28.81
N PRO A 93 30.53 -6.76 -29.05
CA PRO A 93 30.13 -7.38 -30.31
C PRO A 93 28.63 -7.19 -30.57
N ALA A 94 28.25 -6.94 -31.83
CA ALA A 94 26.85 -6.66 -32.19
C ALA A 94 25.88 -7.77 -31.76
N GLU A 95 26.28 -9.03 -31.92
CA GLU A 95 25.49 -10.19 -31.48
C GLU A 95 25.27 -10.19 -29.96
N LYS A 96 26.33 -9.90 -29.19
CA LYS A 96 26.24 -9.79 -27.74
C LYS A 96 25.40 -8.60 -27.28
N ARG A 97 25.47 -7.49 -28.01
CA ARG A 97 24.62 -6.31 -27.77
C ARG A 97 23.15 -6.63 -27.93
N VAL A 98 22.77 -7.30 -29.02
CA VAL A 98 21.39 -7.74 -29.27
C VAL A 98 20.93 -8.72 -28.20
N GLU A 99 21.76 -9.68 -27.81
CA GLU A 99 21.46 -10.65 -26.74
C GLU A 99 21.15 -9.95 -25.40
N LEU A 100 21.98 -8.98 -25.00
CA LEU A 100 21.78 -8.24 -23.76
C LEU A 100 20.52 -7.36 -23.78
N LEU A 101 20.25 -6.68 -24.90
CA LEU A 101 19.02 -5.89 -25.06
C LEU A 101 17.77 -6.77 -25.04
N ALA A 102 17.80 -7.94 -25.68
CA ALA A 102 16.70 -8.89 -25.67
C ALA A 102 16.44 -9.44 -24.25
N SER A 103 17.50 -9.77 -23.51
CA SER A 103 17.40 -10.21 -22.12
C SER A 103 16.81 -9.13 -21.21
N LEU A 104 17.21 -7.88 -21.41
CA LEU A 104 16.68 -6.74 -20.66
C LEU A 104 15.19 -6.50 -20.96
N ALA A 105 14.78 -6.59 -22.22
CA ALA A 105 13.37 -6.48 -22.60
C ALA A 105 12.51 -7.61 -22.01
N ASP A 106 13.00 -8.85 -22.02
CA ASP A 106 12.32 -9.99 -21.40
C ASP A 106 12.18 -9.83 -19.88
N ALA A 107 13.24 -9.39 -19.20
CA ALA A 107 13.22 -9.11 -17.77
C ALA A 107 12.21 -8.00 -17.41
N PHE A 108 12.18 -6.92 -18.20
CA PHE A 108 11.24 -5.82 -18.04
C PHE A 108 9.79 -6.28 -18.20
N ASN A 109 9.51 -7.08 -19.23
CA ASN A 109 8.17 -7.62 -19.49
C ASN A 109 7.71 -8.56 -18.37
N LYS A 110 8.59 -9.43 -17.87
CA LYS A 110 8.30 -10.34 -16.75
C LYS A 110 7.99 -9.58 -15.47
N ALA A 111 8.76 -8.55 -15.15
CA ALA A 111 8.53 -7.74 -13.97
C ALA A 111 7.23 -6.92 -14.08
N THR A 112 6.94 -6.37 -15.25
CA THR A 112 5.68 -5.68 -15.53
C THR A 112 4.49 -6.63 -15.37
N ALA A 113 4.56 -7.83 -15.93
CA ALA A 113 3.50 -8.84 -15.78
C ALA A 113 3.34 -9.34 -14.33
N ALA A 114 4.44 -9.50 -13.58
CA ALA A 114 4.40 -9.83 -12.16
C ALA A 114 3.79 -8.70 -11.33
N SER A 115 4.08 -7.45 -11.69
CA SER A 115 3.54 -6.28 -10.98
C SER A 115 2.03 -6.12 -11.13
N LYS A 116 1.45 -6.48 -12.28
CA LYS A 116 0.00 -6.52 -12.49
C LYS A 116 -0.74 -7.50 -11.57
N LYS A 117 -0.03 -8.48 -10.99
CA LYS A 117 -0.59 -9.41 -9.99
C LYS A 117 -0.46 -8.89 -8.55
N ILE A 118 0.43 -7.93 -8.31
CA ILE A 118 0.76 -7.36 -6.99
C ILE A 118 0.03 -6.04 -6.79
N LEU A 119 -0.17 -5.27 -7.85
CA LEU A 119 -1.13 -4.19 -7.92
C LEU A 119 -2.50 -4.86 -8.03
N PRO A 120 -3.32 -4.92 -6.97
CA PRO A 120 -4.73 -5.13 -7.22
C PRO A 120 -5.15 -4.03 -8.18
N GLU A 121 -5.82 -4.40 -9.28
CA GLU A 121 -6.85 -3.53 -9.83
C GLU A 121 -7.89 -3.39 -8.73
N THR A 122 -7.56 -2.60 -7.71
CA THR A 122 -8.54 -2.06 -6.82
C THR A 122 -9.38 -1.26 -7.76
N ASN A 123 -10.55 -1.78 -8.11
CA ASN A 123 -11.49 -1.06 -8.91
C ASN A 123 -11.86 0.15 -8.07
N ARG A 124 -11.13 1.24 -8.25
CA ARG A 124 -11.18 2.44 -7.40
C ARG A 124 -12.61 2.97 -7.41
N LEU A 125 -13.28 2.84 -8.55
CA LEU A 125 -14.71 3.01 -8.70
C LEU A 125 -15.53 2.12 -7.76
N ALA A 126 -15.27 0.80 -7.70
CA ALA A 126 -15.99 -0.09 -6.80
C ALA A 126 -15.81 0.29 -5.32
N ILE A 127 -14.60 0.66 -4.91
CA ILE A 127 -14.36 1.13 -3.53
C ILE A 127 -15.05 2.47 -3.26
N ALA A 128 -14.97 3.43 -4.19
CA ALA A 128 -15.65 4.71 -4.06
C ALA A 128 -17.17 4.52 -3.90
N ILE A 129 -17.76 3.63 -4.70
CA ILE A 129 -19.17 3.25 -4.63
C ILE A 129 -19.50 2.60 -3.27
N GLU A 130 -18.69 1.64 -2.79
CA GLU A 130 -18.91 0.99 -1.49
C GLU A 130 -18.88 1.97 -0.32
N VAL A 131 -17.93 2.92 -0.31
CA VAL A 131 -17.83 3.96 0.74
C VAL A 131 -19.05 4.87 0.72
N VAL A 132 -19.49 5.28 -0.46
CA VAL A 132 -20.66 6.15 -0.65
C VAL A 132 -21.95 5.46 -0.19
N GLN A 133 -22.10 4.17 -0.50
CA GLN A 133 -23.22 3.36 -0.01
C GLN A 133 -23.20 3.22 1.51
N ALA A 134 -22.03 2.96 2.11
CA ALA A 134 -21.87 2.85 3.56
C ALA A 134 -22.22 4.18 4.27
N LEU A 135 -21.83 5.32 3.68
CA LEU A 135 -22.22 6.64 4.17
C LEU A 135 -23.73 6.86 4.10
N GLY A 136 -24.36 6.50 2.98
CA GLY A 136 -25.81 6.58 2.83
C GLY A 136 -26.56 5.74 3.85
N GLU A 137 -26.07 4.53 4.13
CA GLU A 137 -26.65 3.68 5.16
C GLU A 137 -26.46 4.24 6.58
N HIS A 138 -25.30 4.85 6.85
CA HIS A 138 -25.07 5.57 8.11
C HIS A 138 -26.03 6.74 8.30
N ILE A 139 -26.23 7.57 7.27
CA ILE A 139 -27.17 8.70 7.27
C ILE A 139 -28.59 8.21 7.46
N ASN A 140 -29.02 7.17 6.74
CA ASN A 140 -30.36 6.60 6.89
C ASN A 140 -30.61 6.09 8.33
N ARG A 141 -29.59 5.57 9.02
CA ARG A 141 -29.70 5.05 10.39
C ARG A 141 -29.59 6.12 11.48
N LYS A 142 -28.74 7.14 11.29
CA LYS A 142 -28.38 8.11 12.35
C LYS A 142 -28.90 9.52 12.11
N PHE A 143 -29.12 9.89 10.86
CA PHE A 143 -29.54 11.23 10.44
C PHE A 143 -30.68 11.16 9.41
N PRO A 144 -31.81 10.49 9.73
CA PRO A 144 -32.87 10.23 8.75
C PRO A 144 -33.48 11.51 8.15
N ALA A 145 -33.46 12.62 8.90
CA ALA A 145 -33.88 13.94 8.41
C ALA A 145 -33.02 14.46 7.24
N GLN A 146 -31.77 14.00 7.13
CA GLN A 146 -30.83 14.41 6.07
C GLN A 146 -30.83 13.48 4.86
N LYS A 147 -31.63 12.40 4.89
CA LYS A 147 -31.64 11.39 3.82
C LYS A 147 -31.98 11.97 2.45
N LEU A 148 -33.04 12.78 2.38
CA LEU A 148 -33.49 13.39 1.13
C LEU A 148 -32.42 14.30 0.54
N ALA A 149 -31.85 15.19 1.37
CA ALA A 149 -30.75 16.07 0.96
C ALA A 149 -29.51 15.27 0.50
N PHE A 150 -29.19 14.16 1.18
CA PHE A 150 -28.08 13.31 0.78
C PHE A 150 -28.29 12.62 -0.58
N VAL A 151 -29.51 12.16 -0.87
CA VAL A 151 -29.85 11.58 -2.19
C VAL A 151 -29.71 12.62 -3.30
N GLU A 152 -30.19 13.84 -3.08
CA GLU A 152 -30.08 14.94 -4.03
C GLU A 152 -28.60 15.30 -4.32
N ILE A 153 -27.75 15.32 -3.28
CA ILE A 153 -26.30 15.52 -3.46
C ILE A 153 -25.68 14.35 -4.25
N LEU A 154 -26.09 13.11 -3.96
CA LEU A 154 -25.55 11.92 -4.63
C LEU A 154 -25.79 11.90 -6.13
N GLU A 155 -26.93 12.41 -6.59
CA GLU A 155 -27.22 12.51 -8.02
C GLU A 155 -26.15 13.34 -8.74
N SER A 156 -25.78 14.51 -8.19
CA SER A 156 -24.71 15.34 -8.74
C SER A 156 -23.30 14.77 -8.49
N PHE A 157 -23.09 14.07 -7.38
CA PHE A 157 -21.78 13.55 -6.99
C PHE A 157 -21.41 12.27 -7.75
N SER A 158 -22.38 11.59 -8.36
CA SER A 158 -22.14 10.40 -9.19
C SER A 158 -21.23 10.70 -10.39
N GLU A 159 -21.36 11.88 -10.98
CA GLU A 159 -20.47 12.35 -12.08
C GLU A 159 -19.03 12.50 -11.59
N VAL A 160 -18.82 13.03 -10.38
CA VAL A 160 -17.49 13.14 -9.77
C VAL A 160 -16.88 11.76 -9.51
N ILE A 161 -17.70 10.79 -9.09
CA ILE A 161 -17.23 9.42 -8.87
C ILE A 161 -16.78 8.77 -10.19
N GLU A 162 -17.50 9.01 -11.28
CA GLU A 162 -17.16 8.49 -12.61
C GLU A 162 -15.92 9.19 -13.18
N ASP A 163 -15.82 10.52 -13.06
CA ASP A 163 -14.67 11.30 -13.56
C ASP A 163 -13.37 11.01 -12.80
N ASP A 164 -13.43 10.90 -11.47
CA ASP A 164 -12.23 10.76 -10.63
C ASP A 164 -11.80 9.30 -10.40
N PHE A 165 -12.73 8.33 -10.53
CA PHE A 165 -12.48 6.93 -10.17
C PHE A 165 -12.87 5.89 -11.22
N GLY A 166 -13.57 6.28 -12.30
CA GLY A 166 -14.00 5.43 -13.41
C GLY A 166 -12.91 5.04 -14.40
#